data_AF-A0A819C2U4-F1
#
_entry.id   AF-A0A819C2U4-F1
#
_cell.length_a   1.000
_cell.length_b   1.000
_cell.length_c   1.000
_cell.angle_alpha   90.00
_cell.angle_beta   90.00
_cell.angle_gamma   90.00
#
_symmetry.space_group_name_H-M   'P 1'
#
loop_
_entity.id
_entity.type
_entity.pdbx_description
1 polymer ?
#
loop_
_entity_poly.entity_id
_entity_poly.type
_entity_poly.pdbx_seq_one_letter_code
_entity_poly.pdbx_strand_id
1 'polypeptide(L)'
;MSNSVGLSTVSGLVKQTALLNNRQYVTAKQGLEFAETAVKTTRSTYISQQNKIDNSFSTGILSKDDYDKQTNRLKHQVEIDCAPWEIYVKKLTQLIEQYPSQSETQRTNKRTFNQSSSLKKQHSHSSVSKRSRLIFSSSSSDSDTPEPIPSTTQKKSNPIIIKHDSSTNTNPLEFSLRSPFSSTPNIIPFTAKTNNITQRIPLQLFQYKQSSDNMNIYHLCTTKCNFSELRIINSQTLPTQTSFQHINEIAAKQIVLLHDEGHLVRWNDVIWRILIYFHVQDLGNIGIQRADQIACIDNLIRTQNKINIYLDAYAYWQTIGTLNELENDLAHIFYKNDYNELLLGPIEKQPKIVELFRLRNIQNEYIKKDLKSSDILKYLDQYMTKESVWKTENEINIENFFKFIAKQVQIKNIYQLGIRMKSAYLARNCIKSMQANQRKTMEIARKVSYLNFYYVK
;
A
#
# COMPACT_ATOMS: atom_id res chain seq x y z
N MET A 1 -9.10 27.37 -34.38
CA MET A 1 -7.85 26.64 -34.12
C MET A 1 -7.65 26.60 -32.62
N SER A 2 -8.27 25.65 -31.92
CA SER A 2 -7.83 24.25 -31.69
C SER A 2 -7.20 24.10 -30.30
N ASN A 3 -8.05 24.15 -29.26
CA ASN A 3 -7.77 23.61 -27.93
C ASN A 3 -8.51 22.27 -27.82
N SER A 4 -7.85 21.18 -28.24
CA SER A 4 -8.35 19.81 -28.10
C SER A 4 -7.24 18.89 -27.62
N VAL A 5 -6.80 19.07 -26.37
CA VAL A 5 -5.98 18.07 -25.67
C VAL A 5 -6.46 18.06 -24.22
N GLY A 6 -7.30 17.09 -23.87
CA GLY A 6 -7.84 16.99 -22.51
C GLY A 6 -9.10 16.13 -22.32
N LEU A 7 -9.59 15.45 -23.36
CA LEU A 7 -10.80 14.60 -23.28
C LEU A 7 -10.61 13.16 -23.80
N SER A 8 -9.44 12.81 -24.35
CA SER A 8 -9.21 11.47 -24.91
C SER A 8 -9.00 10.36 -23.87
N THR A 9 -8.60 10.68 -22.64
CA THR A 9 -8.35 9.68 -21.59
C THR A 9 -9.59 9.29 -20.78
N VAL A 10 -10.69 10.02 -20.91
CA VAL A 10 -11.98 9.68 -20.25
C VAL A 10 -12.92 8.93 -21.21
N SER A 11 -12.75 9.11 -22.52
CA SER A 11 -13.55 8.39 -23.53
C SER A 11 -13.18 6.90 -23.65
N GLY A 12 -11.92 6.54 -23.36
CA GLY A 12 -11.42 5.16 -23.45
C GLY A 12 -11.99 4.18 -22.42
N LEU A 13 -12.51 4.68 -21.29
CA LEU A 13 -13.14 3.84 -20.25
C LEU A 13 -14.64 3.61 -20.47
N VAL A 14 -15.27 4.33 -21.41
CA VAL A 14 -16.73 4.30 -21.63
C VAL A 14 -17.15 3.38 -22.77
N LYS A 15 -16.22 2.97 -23.65
CA LYS A 15 -16.53 2.13 -24.83
C LYS A 15 -16.41 0.61 -24.62
N GLN A 16 -16.12 0.13 -23.41
CA GLN A 16 -15.91 -1.29 -23.14
C GLN A 16 -16.67 -1.85 -21.93
N THR A 17 -17.80 -1.24 -21.58
CA THR A 17 -18.66 -1.68 -20.46
C THR A 17 -20.07 -1.98 -20.95
N ALA A 18 -20.21 -2.99 -21.81
CA ALA A 18 -21.47 -3.71 -21.93
C ALA A 18 -21.41 -4.85 -20.90
N LEU A 19 -22.25 -4.76 -19.87
CA LEU A 19 -22.36 -5.64 -18.69
C LEU A 19 -21.47 -5.24 -17.50
N LEU A 20 -21.88 -4.20 -16.77
CA LEU A 20 -21.44 -4.03 -15.39
C LEU A 20 -21.93 -5.23 -14.57
N ASN A 21 -21.01 -6.08 -14.10
CA ASN A 21 -21.35 -7.12 -13.13
C ASN A 21 -21.87 -6.45 -11.85
N ASN A 22 -22.78 -7.10 -11.11
CA ASN A 22 -23.38 -6.57 -9.85
C ASN A 22 -22.35 -5.95 -8.87
N ARG A 23 -21.11 -6.45 -8.86
CA ARG A 23 -20.01 -5.87 -8.06
C ARG A 23 -19.62 -4.46 -8.50
N GLN A 24 -19.54 -4.18 -9.79
CA GLN A 24 -19.16 -2.86 -10.31
C GLN A 24 -20.25 -1.81 -10.05
N TYR A 25 -21.53 -2.19 -10.07
CA TYR A 25 -22.64 -1.31 -9.67
C TYR A 25 -22.57 -0.94 -8.18
N VAL A 26 -22.30 -1.92 -7.30
CA VAL A 26 -22.11 -1.68 -5.86
C VAL A 26 -20.92 -0.74 -5.61
N THR A 27 -19.80 -0.96 -6.29
CA THR A 27 -18.63 -0.09 -6.19
C THR A 27 -18.91 1.32 -6.70
N ALA A 28 -19.65 1.48 -7.80
CA ALA A 28 -20.04 2.79 -8.32
C ALA A 28 -20.95 3.55 -7.35
N LYS A 29 -21.90 2.87 -6.72
CA LYS A 29 -22.79 3.45 -5.71
C LYS A 29 -22.04 3.89 -4.44
N GLN A 30 -21.12 3.08 -3.95
CA GLN A 30 -20.24 3.44 -2.83
C GLN A 30 -19.35 4.64 -3.17
N GLY A 31 -18.82 4.69 -4.40
CA GLY A 31 -18.07 5.84 -4.90
C GLY A 31 -18.89 7.12 -4.96
N LEU A 32 -20.18 7.03 -5.34
CA LEU A 32 -21.11 8.16 -5.35
C LEU A 32 -21.38 8.69 -3.93
N GLU A 33 -21.70 7.80 -2.99
CA GLU A 33 -21.95 8.18 -1.59
C GLU A 33 -20.73 8.85 -0.95
N PHE A 34 -19.54 8.33 -1.24
CA PHE A 34 -18.28 8.93 -0.78
C PHE A 34 -18.08 10.33 -1.35
N ALA A 35 -18.26 10.50 -2.66
CA ALA A 35 -18.06 11.79 -3.33
C ALA A 35 -19.07 12.84 -2.86
N GLU A 36 -20.34 12.47 -2.66
CA GLU A 36 -21.34 13.38 -2.09
C GLU A 36 -21.00 13.78 -0.65
N THR A 37 -20.50 12.84 0.15
CA THR A 37 -20.06 13.11 1.53
C THR A 37 -18.87 14.05 1.54
N ALA A 38 -17.92 13.89 0.61
CA ALA A 38 -16.78 14.79 0.45
C ALA A 38 -17.26 16.22 0.11
N VAL A 39 -18.15 16.39 -0.88
CA VAL A 39 -18.71 17.71 -1.24
C VAL A 39 -19.42 18.36 -0.05
N LYS A 40 -20.27 17.61 0.66
CA LYS A 40 -20.99 18.12 1.85
C LYS A 40 -20.03 18.55 2.96
N THR A 41 -19.03 17.74 3.25
CA THR A 41 -18.03 18.01 4.29
C THR A 41 -17.20 19.26 3.95
N THR A 42 -16.72 19.35 2.71
CA THR A 42 -15.97 20.51 2.21
C THR A 42 -16.81 21.78 2.32
N ARG A 43 -18.05 21.78 1.81
CA ARG A 43 -18.96 22.94 1.92
C ARG A 43 -19.25 23.32 3.38
N SER A 44 -19.45 22.36 4.28
CA SER A 44 -19.68 22.65 5.71
C SER A 44 -18.49 23.33 6.37
N THR A 45 -17.27 22.95 5.98
CA THR A 45 -16.02 23.57 6.46
C THR A 45 -15.94 25.01 5.98
N TYR A 46 -16.30 25.27 4.73
CA TYR A 46 -16.33 26.62 4.16
C TYR A 46 -17.40 27.51 4.78
N ILE A 47 -18.59 26.98 5.08
CA ILE A 47 -19.62 27.71 5.83
C ILE A 47 -19.09 28.12 7.21
N SER A 48 -18.39 27.22 7.91
CA SER A 48 -17.76 27.54 9.19
C SER A 48 -16.70 28.65 9.07
N GLN A 49 -15.93 28.66 7.98
CA GLN A 49 -14.95 29.72 7.72
C GLN A 49 -15.62 31.06 7.38
N GLN A 50 -16.68 31.05 6.55
CA GLN A 50 -17.44 32.26 6.22
C GLN A 50 -18.05 32.89 7.48
N ASN A 51 -18.65 32.09 8.37
CA ASN A 51 -19.18 32.58 9.64
C ASN A 51 -18.11 33.27 10.52
N LYS A 52 -16.85 32.82 10.44
CA LYS A 52 -15.75 33.49 11.16
C LYS A 52 -15.41 34.83 10.53
N ILE A 53 -15.36 34.91 9.21
CA ILE A 53 -15.13 36.17 8.47
C ILE A 53 -16.26 37.16 8.77
N ASP A 54 -17.51 36.72 8.73
CA ASP A 54 -18.69 37.53 9.03
C ASP A 54 -18.64 38.05 10.48
N ASN A 55 -18.32 37.18 11.46
CA ASN A 55 -18.16 37.59 12.86
C ASN A 55 -17.02 38.62 13.05
N SER A 56 -15.90 38.45 12.35
CA SER A 56 -14.78 39.42 12.39
C SER A 56 -15.16 40.77 11.79
N PHE A 57 -16.01 40.79 10.77
CA PHE A 57 -16.54 42.02 10.20
C PHE A 57 -17.55 42.70 11.13
N SER A 58 -18.50 41.94 11.69
CA SER A 58 -19.49 42.46 12.65
C SER A 58 -18.88 43.01 13.94
N THR A 59 -17.72 42.49 14.36
CA THR A 59 -16.99 42.99 15.53
C THR A 59 -16.08 44.19 15.24
N GLY A 60 -16.07 44.69 14.00
CA GLY A 60 -15.24 45.81 13.57
C GLY A 60 -13.74 45.50 13.48
N ILE A 61 -13.36 44.22 13.61
CA ILE A 61 -11.97 43.76 13.51
C ILE A 61 -11.49 43.80 12.05
N LEU A 62 -12.41 43.57 11.10
CA LEU A 62 -12.12 43.50 9.68
C LEU A 62 -12.64 44.75 8.95
N SER A 63 -11.78 45.37 8.13
CA SER A 63 -12.21 46.46 7.24
C SER A 63 -13.16 45.94 6.15
N LYS A 64 -13.95 46.83 5.54
CA LYS A 64 -14.87 46.45 4.45
C LYS A 64 -14.13 45.88 3.24
N ASP A 65 -13.01 46.49 2.85
CA ASP A 65 -12.19 46.03 1.73
C ASP A 65 -11.57 44.65 2.01
N ASP A 66 -11.12 44.41 3.24
CA ASP A 66 -10.58 43.11 3.65
C ASP A 66 -11.67 42.03 3.73
N TYR A 67 -12.88 42.38 4.16
CA TYR A 67 -14.04 41.49 4.15
C TYR A 67 -14.38 41.00 2.75
N ASP A 68 -14.49 41.92 1.80
CA ASP A 68 -14.82 41.58 0.41
C ASP A 68 -13.72 40.73 -0.21
N LYS A 69 -12.44 41.06 0.07
CA LYS A 69 -11.29 40.28 -0.41
C LYS A 69 -11.24 38.87 0.18
N GLN A 70 -11.49 38.70 1.47
CA GLN A 70 -11.48 37.39 2.12
C GLN A 70 -12.67 36.53 1.67
N THR A 71 -13.86 37.13 1.56
CA THR A 71 -15.06 36.45 1.07
C THR A 71 -14.90 35.98 -0.38
N ASN A 72 -14.34 36.82 -1.26
CA ASN A 72 -14.10 36.43 -2.66
C ASN A 72 -13.04 35.33 -2.78
N ARG A 73 -11.97 35.38 -1.98
CA ARG A 73 -10.98 34.29 -1.91
C ARG A 73 -11.61 32.98 -1.45
N LEU A 74 -12.46 33.03 -0.43
CA LEU A 74 -13.13 31.85 0.10
C LEU A 74 -14.07 31.23 -0.94
N LYS A 75 -14.88 32.05 -1.62
CA LYS A 75 -15.76 31.60 -2.72
C LYS A 75 -14.97 30.91 -3.83
N HIS A 76 -13.87 31.51 -4.27
CA HIS A 76 -13.04 30.93 -5.32
C HIS A 76 -12.39 29.61 -4.88
N GLN A 77 -11.96 29.50 -3.62
CA GLN A 77 -11.41 28.27 -3.09
C GLN A 77 -12.46 27.15 -3.00
N VAL A 78 -13.70 27.47 -2.61
CA VAL A 78 -14.82 26.50 -2.60
C VAL A 78 -15.04 25.92 -4.00
N GLU A 79 -15.04 26.77 -5.02
CA GLU A 79 -15.21 26.34 -6.42
C GLU A 79 -14.09 25.41 -6.84
N ILE A 80 -12.83 25.75 -6.56
CA ILE A 80 -11.67 24.91 -6.88
C ILE A 80 -11.74 23.54 -6.19
N ASP A 81 -12.09 23.53 -4.90
CA ASP A 81 -12.08 22.30 -4.10
C ASP A 81 -13.30 21.41 -4.37
N CYS A 82 -14.47 21.99 -4.67
CA CYS A 82 -15.70 21.24 -4.91
C CYS A 82 -15.88 20.81 -6.37
N ALA A 83 -15.41 21.60 -7.34
CA ALA A 83 -15.67 21.34 -8.77
C ALA A 83 -15.25 19.93 -9.24
N PRO A 84 -14.08 19.38 -8.86
CA PRO A 84 -13.70 18.02 -9.27
C PRO A 84 -14.68 16.96 -8.76
N TRP A 85 -15.11 17.09 -7.50
CA TRP A 85 -16.05 16.16 -6.89
C TRP A 85 -17.45 16.29 -7.47
N GLU A 86 -17.92 17.50 -7.78
CA GLU A 86 -19.21 17.72 -8.42
C GLU A 86 -19.25 17.15 -9.84
N ILE A 87 -18.16 17.30 -10.60
CA ILE A 87 -18.01 16.68 -11.93
C ILE A 87 -18.01 15.15 -11.78
N TYR A 88 -17.35 14.62 -10.76
CA TYR A 88 -17.30 13.18 -10.50
C TYR A 88 -18.67 12.61 -10.10
N VAL A 89 -19.39 13.29 -9.20
CA VAL A 89 -20.77 12.97 -8.81
C VAL A 89 -21.66 12.95 -10.06
N LYS A 90 -21.65 14.01 -10.89
CA LYS A 90 -22.46 14.07 -12.12
C LYS A 90 -22.19 12.89 -13.06
N LYS A 91 -20.92 12.52 -13.26
CA LYS A 91 -20.55 11.39 -14.12
C LYS A 91 -20.98 10.05 -13.53
N LEU A 92 -20.82 9.83 -12.23
CA LEU A 92 -21.26 8.60 -11.57
C LEU A 92 -22.79 8.48 -11.58
N THR A 93 -23.52 9.56 -11.33
CA THR A 93 -24.98 9.58 -11.42
C THR A 93 -25.44 9.20 -12.83
N GLN A 94 -24.86 9.81 -13.88
CA GLN A 94 -25.16 9.46 -15.27
C GLN A 94 -24.87 7.98 -15.59
N LEU A 95 -23.74 7.45 -15.09
CA LEU A 95 -23.40 6.04 -15.29
C LEU A 95 -24.38 5.08 -14.58
N ILE A 96 -24.82 5.43 -13.37
CA ILE A 96 -25.79 4.63 -12.61
C ILE A 96 -27.17 4.68 -13.28
N GLU A 97 -27.59 5.85 -13.78
CA GLU A 97 -28.85 6.03 -14.50
C GLU A 97 -28.88 5.29 -15.85
N GLN A 98 -27.75 5.22 -16.54
CA GLN A 98 -27.64 4.51 -17.82
C GLN A 98 -27.73 2.98 -17.68
N TYR A 99 -27.44 2.44 -16.49
CA TYR A 99 -27.43 0.99 -16.22
C TYR A 99 -28.16 0.64 -14.92
N PRO A 100 -29.50 0.76 -14.88
CA PRO A 100 -30.29 0.38 -13.71
C PRO A 100 -30.12 -1.11 -13.42
N SER A 101 -29.88 -1.45 -12.15
CA SER A 101 -29.64 -2.82 -11.73
C SER A 101 -30.82 -3.74 -12.11
N GLN A 102 -30.54 -4.88 -12.76
CA GLN A 102 -31.57 -5.88 -13.09
C GLN A 102 -32.30 -6.43 -11.84
N SER A 103 -31.74 -6.22 -10.64
CA SER A 103 -32.36 -6.58 -9.37
C SER A 103 -33.54 -5.68 -8.96
N GLU A 104 -33.61 -4.43 -9.41
CA GLU A 104 -34.72 -3.53 -9.08
C GLU A 104 -35.95 -3.80 -9.96
N THR A 105 -35.76 -4.17 -11.22
CA THR A 105 -36.85 -4.58 -12.13
C THR A 105 -37.51 -5.90 -11.70
N GLN A 106 -36.77 -6.80 -11.06
CA GLN A 106 -37.34 -8.04 -10.52
C GLN A 106 -38.12 -7.82 -9.21
N ARG A 107 -37.78 -6.80 -8.39
CA ARG A 107 -38.53 -6.46 -7.17
C ARG A 107 -39.86 -5.78 -7.46
N THR A 108 -39.95 -4.97 -8.51
CA THR A 108 -41.23 -4.39 -8.95
C THR A 108 -42.15 -5.45 -9.58
N ASN A 109 -41.59 -6.38 -10.36
CA ASN A 109 -42.35 -7.50 -10.92
C ASN A 109 -42.81 -8.54 -9.88
N LYS A 110 -42.06 -8.76 -8.79
CA LYS A 110 -42.51 -9.60 -7.67
C LYS A 110 -43.63 -8.96 -6.84
N ARG A 111 -43.69 -7.62 -6.78
CA ARG A 111 -44.79 -6.90 -6.11
C ARG A 111 -46.08 -6.94 -6.93
N THR A 112 -46.02 -6.85 -8.25
CA THR A 112 -47.20 -7.02 -9.12
C THR A 112 -47.68 -8.47 -9.22
N PHE A 113 -46.79 -9.47 -9.10
CA PHE A 113 -47.16 -10.89 -9.05
C PHE A 113 -47.78 -11.33 -7.70
N ASN A 114 -47.38 -10.70 -6.59
CA ASN A 114 -47.96 -10.98 -5.26
C ASN A 114 -49.27 -10.24 -4.98
N GLN A 115 -49.65 -9.23 -5.77
CA GLN A 115 -50.97 -8.60 -5.70
C GLN A 115 -52.03 -9.30 -6.57
N SER A 116 -51.61 -10.10 -7.56
CA SER A 116 -52.49 -10.87 -8.45
C SER A 116 -52.74 -12.31 -7.97
N SER A 117 -52.07 -12.75 -6.90
CA SER A 117 -52.19 -14.10 -6.32
C SER A 117 -52.99 -14.18 -5.00
N SER A 118 -53.50 -13.05 -4.50
CA SER A 118 -54.37 -12.98 -3.30
C SER A 118 -55.87 -13.09 -3.58
N LEU A 119 -56.27 -13.38 -4.83
CA LEU A 119 -57.66 -13.59 -5.26
C LEU A 119 -57.81 -14.95 -5.96
N LYS A 120 -57.49 -16.04 -5.27
CA LYS A 120 -58.00 -17.41 -5.53
C LYS A 120 -57.38 -18.41 -4.56
N LYS A 121 -58.14 -18.77 -3.51
CA LYS A 121 -58.30 -20.12 -2.92
C LYS A 121 -58.77 -20.00 -1.48
N GLN A 122 -60.08 -19.82 -1.31
CA GLN A 122 -60.81 -20.46 -0.23
C GLN A 122 -61.13 -21.89 -0.68
N HIS A 123 -60.71 -22.89 0.10
CA HIS A 123 -61.49 -24.08 0.50
C HIS A 123 -60.58 -25.24 0.98
N SER A 124 -61.09 -25.93 2.01
CA SER A 124 -60.78 -27.28 2.54
C SER A 124 -59.45 -27.47 3.32
N HIS A 125 -59.52 -27.62 4.64
CA HIS A 125 -59.66 -28.87 5.45
C HIS A 125 -58.33 -29.66 5.55
N SER A 126 -57.59 -29.60 6.67
CA SER A 126 -57.72 -30.31 7.97
C SER A 126 -57.09 -31.72 8.00
N SER A 127 -56.19 -31.94 8.99
CA SER A 127 -55.74 -33.19 9.67
C SER A 127 -54.20 -33.24 9.82
N VAL A 128 -53.60 -33.10 11.02
CA VAL A 128 -53.39 -34.05 12.14
C VAL A 128 -52.41 -35.21 11.83
N SER A 129 -51.23 -35.20 12.48
CA SER A 129 -50.46 -36.36 13.01
C SER A 129 -49.16 -35.85 13.66
N LYS A 130 -48.94 -35.77 14.99
CA LYS A 130 -48.62 -36.77 16.05
C LYS A 130 -47.36 -37.64 15.85
N ARG A 131 -46.45 -37.53 16.86
CA ARG A 131 -45.51 -38.54 17.43
C ARG A 131 -44.22 -38.84 16.60
N SER A 132 -43.01 -39.06 17.15
CA SER A 132 -42.56 -39.59 18.47
C SER A 132 -41.08 -39.25 18.76
N ARG A 133 -40.73 -39.33 20.06
CA ARG A 133 -39.38 -39.34 20.65
C ARG A 133 -38.75 -40.75 20.62
N LEU A 134 -37.41 -40.81 20.62
CA LEU A 134 -36.50 -41.84 21.18
C LEU A 134 -35.24 -41.03 21.61
N ILE A 135 -34.73 -40.93 22.84
CA ILE A 135 -34.33 -41.85 23.93
C ILE A 135 -33.39 -42.98 23.49
N PHE A 136 -32.10 -42.84 23.83
CA PHE A 136 -31.25 -43.89 24.39
C PHE A 136 -30.26 -43.25 25.40
N SER A 137 -30.46 -43.59 26.68
CA SER A 137 -29.47 -43.75 27.76
C SER A 137 -28.54 -44.93 27.40
N SER A 138 -27.37 -45.26 27.96
CA SER A 138 -26.61 -45.08 29.22
C SER A 138 -25.27 -45.81 28.92
N SER A 139 -24.12 -45.62 29.59
CA SER A 139 -23.77 -46.00 30.97
C SER A 139 -22.23 -45.83 31.10
N SER A 140 -21.72 -45.07 32.08
CA SER A 140 -20.94 -45.53 33.28
C SER A 140 -19.60 -46.21 32.96
N SER A 141 -18.48 -46.00 33.65
CA SER A 141 -18.21 -45.82 35.10
C SER A 141 -16.70 -45.47 35.25
N ASP A 142 -16.32 -44.49 36.09
CA ASP A 142 -15.62 -44.65 37.40
C ASP A 142 -14.14 -45.08 37.28
N SER A 143 -13.15 -44.65 38.08
CA SER A 143 -12.97 -43.67 39.16
C SER A 143 -11.45 -43.63 39.48
N ASP A 144 -11.07 -42.77 40.43
CA ASP A 144 -9.88 -42.87 41.30
C ASP A 144 -8.61 -42.02 41.00
N THR A 145 -8.47 -41.02 41.87
CA THR A 145 -7.24 -40.37 42.39
C THR A 145 -7.25 -40.58 43.92
N PRO A 146 -6.28 -40.16 44.77
CA PRO A 146 -5.01 -39.41 44.57
C PRO A 146 -3.80 -39.93 45.43
N GLU A 147 -2.73 -39.11 45.54
CA GLU A 147 -1.72 -38.98 46.63
C GLU A 147 -0.27 -39.55 46.43
N PRO A 148 0.78 -39.11 47.19
CA PRO A 148 1.56 -37.87 46.97
C PRO A 148 3.12 -38.02 47.07
N ILE A 149 3.82 -36.89 46.88
CA ILE A 149 5.22 -36.43 47.10
C ILE A 149 6.22 -37.32 47.92
N PRO A 150 7.55 -37.18 47.71
CA PRO A 150 8.32 -36.38 48.68
C PRO A 150 9.41 -35.45 48.09
N SER A 151 9.70 -34.43 48.90
CA SER A 151 10.70 -33.36 48.79
C SER A 151 12.14 -33.79 49.13
N THR A 152 13.16 -33.10 48.61
CA THR A 152 14.44 -32.91 49.32
C THR A 152 15.09 -31.58 48.97
N THR A 153 15.92 -31.11 49.89
CA THR A 153 16.21 -29.72 50.27
C THR A 153 17.70 -29.41 50.08
N GLN A 154 18.06 -28.12 50.20
CA GLN A 154 19.42 -27.53 50.43
C GLN A 154 20.21 -27.14 49.15
N LYS A 155 20.96 -26.03 49.04
CA LYS A 155 21.61 -25.15 50.04
C LYS A 155 22.05 -23.80 49.40
N LYS A 156 22.26 -22.81 50.27
CA LYS A 156 22.79 -21.44 50.09
C LYS A 156 24.14 -21.34 49.35
N SER A 157 24.37 -20.26 48.59
CA SER A 157 25.42 -19.22 48.87
C SER A 157 25.68 -18.27 47.69
N ASN A 158 25.43 -16.97 47.89
CA ASN A 158 26.26 -15.84 47.41
C ASN A 158 26.92 -15.24 48.69
N PRO A 159 27.96 -14.36 48.67
CA PRO A 159 28.40 -13.48 47.59
C PRO A 159 29.94 -13.34 47.43
N ILE A 160 30.44 -12.75 46.33
CA ILE A 160 31.75 -12.05 46.35
C ILE A 160 31.63 -10.70 45.64
N ILE A 161 31.94 -9.67 46.42
CA ILE A 161 32.24 -8.29 46.06
C ILE A 161 33.75 -8.22 45.79
N ILE A 162 34.16 -7.65 44.66
CA ILE A 162 35.46 -6.99 44.55
C ILE A 162 35.24 -5.64 43.87
N LYS A 163 35.43 -4.58 44.66
CA LYS A 163 35.76 -3.24 44.21
C LYS A 163 37.25 -3.19 43.89
N HIS A 164 37.64 -2.48 42.84
CA HIS A 164 38.89 -1.70 42.86
C HIS A 164 38.71 -0.43 42.05
N ASP A 165 38.91 0.68 42.75
CA ASP A 165 39.09 2.03 42.23
C ASP A 165 40.48 2.19 41.60
N SER A 166 40.58 3.06 40.58
CA SER A 166 41.39 4.31 40.62
C SER A 166 42.02 4.69 39.25
N SER A 167 41.66 5.92 38.82
CA SER A 167 42.44 6.99 38.13
C SER A 167 43.61 6.62 37.20
N THR A 168 43.79 7.21 36.01
CA THR A 168 44.06 8.65 35.72
C THR A 168 43.74 8.96 34.24
N ASN A 169 42.91 9.96 33.90
CA ASN A 169 43.25 11.36 33.63
C ASN A 169 44.13 11.61 32.38
N THR A 170 43.53 12.07 31.27
CA THR A 170 43.92 13.28 30.47
C THR A 170 42.94 13.50 29.30
N ASN A 171 42.16 14.57 29.38
CA ASN A 171 41.57 15.36 28.28
C ASN A 171 42.66 16.35 27.75
N PRO A 172 42.54 17.07 26.59
CA PRO A 172 41.36 17.82 26.07
C PRO A 172 41.17 17.72 24.52
N LEU A 173 40.12 18.20 23.83
CA LEU A 173 39.49 19.53 23.69
C LEU A 173 38.06 19.33 23.10
N GLU A 174 36.99 19.76 23.76
CA GLU A 174 36.27 21.04 23.58
C GLU A 174 35.88 21.45 22.14
N PHE A 175 34.57 21.44 21.84
CA PHE A 175 33.82 22.65 21.45
C PHE A 175 32.35 22.52 21.89
N SER A 176 31.87 23.56 22.56
CA SER A 176 30.58 23.71 23.24
C SER A 176 29.61 24.57 22.43
N LEU A 177 28.40 24.73 22.99
CA LEU A 177 27.33 25.71 22.75
C LEU A 177 26.12 25.19 21.96
N ARG A 178 24.87 25.35 22.38
CA ARG A 178 24.23 25.69 23.66
C ARG A 178 22.72 25.58 23.38
N SER A 179 21.95 25.03 24.31
CA SER A 179 20.49 25.25 24.37
C SER A 179 20.17 26.32 25.42
N PRO A 180 19.03 27.02 25.28
CA PRO A 180 18.22 27.45 26.43
C PRO A 180 16.75 27.04 26.22
N PHE A 181 15.84 26.85 27.18
CA PHE A 181 15.77 26.94 28.64
C PHE A 181 14.58 26.05 29.08
N SER A 182 14.65 25.51 30.29
CA SER A 182 13.56 24.87 31.03
C SER A 182 12.80 25.89 31.91
N SER A 183 11.48 25.71 32.09
CA SER A 183 10.82 25.74 33.41
C SER A 183 9.33 25.35 33.32
N THR A 184 8.94 24.42 34.18
CA THR A 184 7.60 23.87 34.50
C THR A 184 6.88 24.71 35.57
N PRO A 185 5.67 24.35 36.08
CA PRO A 185 4.48 23.70 35.50
C PRO A 185 3.17 24.47 35.83
N ASN A 186 2.07 24.20 35.12
CA ASN A 186 0.73 24.39 35.71
C ASN A 186 -0.30 23.42 35.08
N ILE A 187 -1.07 22.78 35.97
CA ILE A 187 -2.03 21.71 35.75
C ILE A 187 -3.42 22.33 35.50
N ILE A 188 -4.01 22.18 34.31
CA ILE A 188 -5.46 22.28 33.98
C ILE A 188 -5.71 21.44 32.69
N PRO A 189 -6.86 20.73 32.51
CA PRO A 189 -6.93 19.51 31.70
C PRO A 189 -7.12 19.78 30.20
N PHE A 190 -6.42 19.01 29.37
CA PHE A 190 -6.51 19.12 27.91
C PHE A 190 -7.74 18.39 27.37
N THR A 191 -8.78 19.16 27.08
CA THR A 191 -9.82 18.81 26.11
C THR A 191 -9.21 18.86 24.70
N ALA A 192 -9.60 17.91 23.85
CA ALA A 192 -9.09 17.75 22.49
C ALA A 192 -9.41 18.98 21.61
N LYS A 193 -8.43 19.88 21.48
CA LYS A 193 -8.36 20.85 20.37
C LYS A 193 -7.56 20.22 19.25
N THR A 194 -8.27 19.84 18.18
CA THR A 194 -7.73 19.56 16.86
C THR A 194 -7.06 20.82 16.32
N ASN A 195 -5.75 20.96 16.53
CA ASN A 195 -4.96 21.96 15.83
C ASN A 195 -4.47 21.39 14.51
N ASN A 196 -4.89 22.08 13.45
CA ASN A 196 -4.46 21.95 12.07
C ASN A 196 -2.93 21.93 11.98
N ILE A 197 -2.37 20.77 11.68
CA ILE A 197 -1.11 20.66 10.94
C ILE A 197 -1.48 19.98 9.63
N THR A 198 -2.10 20.76 8.74
CA THR A 198 -2.08 20.48 7.32
C THR A 198 -0.65 20.72 6.88
N GLN A 199 0.21 19.69 6.98
CA GLN A 199 1.43 19.67 6.18
C GLN A 199 0.95 19.71 4.73
N ARG A 200 1.07 20.89 4.13
CA ARG A 200 0.85 21.14 2.71
C ARG A 200 1.58 20.05 1.93
N ILE A 201 0.81 19.13 1.36
CA ILE A 201 1.23 18.37 0.20
C ILE A 201 1.47 19.45 -0.88
N PRO A 202 2.68 19.60 -1.43
CA PRO A 202 2.84 20.41 -2.62
C PRO A 202 2.10 19.69 -3.75
N LEU A 203 0.94 20.24 -4.13
CA LEU A 203 0.21 19.89 -5.37
C LEU A 203 1.03 20.16 -6.65
N GLN A 204 2.34 20.43 -6.55
CA GLN A 204 3.26 20.60 -7.66
C GLN A 204 3.83 19.27 -8.20
N LEU A 205 3.58 18.13 -7.55
CA LEU A 205 4.06 16.83 -8.05
C LEU A 205 3.22 16.21 -9.18
N PHE A 206 2.13 16.85 -9.59
CA PHE A 206 1.27 16.37 -10.69
C PHE A 206 1.26 17.24 -11.95
N GLN A 207 2.20 18.19 -12.07
CA GLN A 207 2.53 18.81 -13.34
C GLN A 207 3.88 18.28 -13.84
N TYR A 208 3.88 17.01 -14.26
CA TYR A 208 5.00 16.50 -15.06
C TYR A 208 4.93 17.16 -16.44
N LYS A 209 5.60 18.30 -16.57
CA LYS A 209 6.04 18.80 -17.87
C LYS A 209 6.79 17.65 -18.53
N GLN A 210 6.32 17.18 -19.67
CA GLN A 210 7.14 16.42 -20.61
C GLN A 210 8.30 17.34 -21.00
N SER A 211 9.35 17.37 -20.19
CA SER A 211 10.58 18.08 -20.55
C SER A 211 11.21 17.30 -21.69
N SER A 212 11.58 18.04 -22.72
CA SER A 212 12.37 17.62 -23.88
C SER A 212 13.72 17.00 -23.52
N ASP A 213 14.09 16.95 -22.23
CA ASP A 213 15.37 16.43 -21.75
C ASP A 213 15.46 14.90 -21.68
N ASN A 214 14.33 14.18 -21.79
CA ASN A 214 14.35 12.71 -21.87
C ASN A 214 14.86 12.17 -23.22
N MET A 215 15.09 13.02 -24.22
CA MET A 215 15.72 12.61 -25.49
C MET A 215 17.24 12.47 -25.38
N ASN A 216 17.88 13.00 -24.33
CA ASN A 216 19.34 12.86 -24.13
C ASN A 216 19.76 11.61 -23.36
N ILE A 217 18.81 10.81 -22.84
CA ILE A 217 19.12 9.55 -22.16
C ILE A 217 19.43 8.42 -23.15
N TYR A 218 19.06 8.56 -24.43
CA TYR A 218 19.44 7.62 -25.48
C TYR A 218 20.94 7.66 -25.82
N HIS A 219 21.67 8.70 -25.39
CA HIS A 219 23.07 8.89 -25.77
C HIS A 219 24.10 8.57 -24.66
N LEU A 220 23.67 8.33 -23.42
CA LEU A 220 24.59 8.11 -22.28
C LEU A 220 24.77 6.63 -21.87
N CYS A 221 24.05 5.69 -22.48
CA CYS A 221 24.19 4.26 -22.17
C CYS A 221 25.01 3.47 -23.21
N THR A 222 25.74 4.16 -24.09
CA THR A 222 26.67 3.53 -25.06
C THR A 222 28.11 3.46 -24.57
N THR A 223 28.45 4.08 -23.42
CA THR A 223 29.87 4.28 -23.03
C THR A 223 30.42 3.35 -21.95
N LYS A 224 29.66 2.35 -21.48
CA LYS A 224 30.15 1.34 -20.51
C LYS A 224 29.75 -0.11 -20.80
N CYS A 225 29.47 -0.43 -22.06
CA CYS A 225 29.48 -1.82 -22.49
C CYS A 225 30.84 -2.08 -23.17
N ASN A 226 31.63 -3.02 -22.65
CA ASN A 226 32.87 -3.45 -23.30
C ASN A 226 32.53 -4.02 -24.68
N PHE A 227 32.64 -3.20 -25.73
CA PHE A 227 32.47 -3.57 -27.15
C PHE A 227 33.58 -4.50 -27.67
N SER A 228 34.41 -5.07 -26.78
CA SER A 228 35.61 -5.84 -27.12
C SER A 228 35.30 -7.20 -27.75
N GLU A 229 34.15 -7.82 -27.43
CA GLU A 229 33.86 -9.21 -27.81
C GLU A 229 33.20 -9.37 -29.20
N LEU A 230 32.79 -8.27 -29.85
CA LEU A 230 32.11 -8.33 -31.16
C LEU A 230 33.04 -8.20 -32.38
N ARG A 231 34.37 -8.24 -32.20
CA ARG A 231 35.32 -7.93 -33.28
C ARG A 231 35.56 -9.02 -34.33
N ILE A 232 34.90 -10.18 -34.26
CA ILE A 232 35.16 -11.25 -35.24
C ILE A 232 33.86 -11.97 -35.63
N ILE A 233 32.99 -11.35 -36.44
CA ILE A 233 32.09 -12.11 -37.32
C ILE A 233 32.02 -11.40 -38.67
N ASN A 234 32.39 -12.15 -39.70
CA ASN A 234 32.49 -11.75 -41.09
C ASN A 234 31.22 -11.07 -41.62
N SER A 235 31.43 -10.06 -42.47
CA SER A 235 30.43 -9.44 -43.33
C SER A 235 29.91 -10.44 -44.37
N GLN A 236 29.06 -11.38 -43.95
CA GLN A 236 28.20 -12.12 -44.86
C GLN A 236 26.87 -11.37 -44.94
N THR A 237 26.49 -11.03 -46.18
CA THR A 237 25.26 -10.35 -46.56
C THR A 237 24.05 -11.05 -45.95
N LEU A 238 23.41 -10.41 -44.97
CA LEU A 238 22.17 -10.89 -44.36
C LEU A 238 21.03 -10.92 -45.39
N PRO A 239 20.04 -11.83 -45.22
CA PRO A 239 18.87 -11.89 -46.09
C PRO A 239 18.10 -10.57 -46.05
N THR A 240 17.71 -10.15 -47.24
CA THR A 240 16.85 -9.01 -47.52
C THR A 240 15.54 -9.14 -46.73
N GLN A 241 15.22 -8.13 -45.91
CA GLN A 241 13.95 -7.97 -45.17
C GLN A 241 13.55 -9.12 -44.24
N THR A 242 14.23 -9.26 -43.10
CA THR A 242 13.64 -9.96 -41.95
C THR A 242 12.33 -9.26 -41.56
N SER A 243 11.22 -9.98 -41.51
CA SER A 243 9.93 -9.38 -41.16
C SER A 243 9.96 -8.84 -39.72
N PHE A 244 9.36 -7.67 -39.49
CA PHE A 244 9.24 -7.08 -38.14
C PHE A 244 8.58 -8.04 -37.15
N GLN A 245 7.66 -8.88 -37.64
CA GLN A 245 7.02 -9.91 -36.83
C GLN A 245 8.03 -10.96 -36.34
N HIS A 246 8.92 -11.44 -37.20
CA HIS A 246 9.96 -12.39 -36.82
C HIS A 246 10.92 -11.80 -35.77
N ILE A 247 11.32 -10.54 -35.93
CA ILE A 247 12.19 -9.86 -34.95
C ILE A 247 11.48 -9.75 -33.59
N ASN A 248 10.19 -9.42 -33.58
CA ASN A 248 9.39 -9.35 -32.36
C ASN A 248 9.23 -10.72 -31.68
N GLU A 249 9.07 -11.80 -32.44
CA GLU A 249 9.02 -13.16 -31.91
C GLU A 249 10.35 -13.57 -31.27
N ILE A 250 11.48 -13.28 -31.92
CA ILE A 250 12.80 -13.53 -31.36
C ILE A 250 13.01 -12.72 -30.09
N ALA A 251 12.65 -11.44 -30.10
CA ALA A 251 12.77 -10.56 -28.94
C ALA A 251 11.93 -11.08 -27.75
N ALA A 252 10.71 -11.56 -27.99
CA ALA A 252 9.89 -12.18 -26.96
C ALA A 252 10.53 -13.46 -26.39
N LYS A 253 11.14 -14.30 -27.23
CA LYS A 253 11.89 -15.48 -26.77
C LYS A 253 13.08 -15.09 -25.90
N GLN A 254 13.84 -14.05 -26.29
CA GLN A 254 14.99 -13.58 -25.50
C GLN A 254 14.58 -13.02 -24.13
N ILE A 255 13.40 -12.38 -24.03
CA ILE A 255 12.83 -11.95 -22.73
C ILE A 255 12.58 -13.16 -21.82
N VAL A 256 11.93 -14.20 -22.34
CA VAL A 256 11.65 -15.43 -21.58
C VAL A 256 12.96 -16.11 -21.16
N LEU A 257 13.93 -16.25 -22.06
CA LEU A 257 15.23 -16.86 -21.74
C LEU A 257 15.97 -16.09 -20.64
N LEU A 258 16.03 -14.76 -20.71
CA LEU A 258 16.65 -13.94 -19.66
C LEU A 258 15.93 -14.11 -18.31
N HIS A 259 14.60 -14.21 -18.33
CA HIS A 259 13.81 -14.46 -17.13
C HIS A 259 14.10 -15.83 -16.52
N ASP A 260 14.11 -16.89 -17.34
CA ASP A 260 14.33 -18.27 -16.93
C ASP A 260 15.76 -18.50 -16.39
N GLU A 261 16.74 -17.79 -16.95
CA GLU A 261 18.12 -17.74 -16.43
C GLU A 261 18.21 -16.99 -15.08
N GLY A 262 17.11 -16.40 -14.61
CA GLY A 262 17.04 -15.64 -13.37
C GLY A 262 17.74 -14.28 -13.46
N HIS A 263 17.99 -13.75 -14.65
CA HIS A 263 18.55 -12.42 -14.84
C HIS A 263 17.47 -11.34 -14.79
N LEU A 264 17.86 -10.14 -14.36
CA LEU A 264 17.01 -8.96 -14.49
C LEU A 264 16.84 -8.66 -15.98
N VAL A 265 15.62 -8.73 -16.50
CA VAL A 265 15.34 -8.47 -17.91
C VAL A 265 15.37 -6.98 -18.16
N ARG A 266 16.45 -6.44 -18.75
CA ARG A 266 16.52 -5.04 -19.21
C ARG A 266 16.37 -4.99 -20.72
N TRP A 267 15.74 -3.93 -21.22
CA TRP A 267 15.59 -3.75 -22.67
C TRP A 267 16.95 -3.75 -23.39
N ASN A 268 18.00 -3.17 -22.78
CA ASN A 268 19.37 -3.22 -23.30
C ASN A 268 19.91 -4.64 -23.46
N ASP A 269 19.66 -5.51 -22.48
CA ASP A 269 20.14 -6.90 -22.53
C ASP A 269 19.41 -7.70 -23.60
N VAL A 270 18.10 -7.44 -23.76
CA VAL A 270 17.27 -8.04 -24.82
C VAL A 270 17.78 -7.61 -26.19
N ILE A 271 18.05 -6.31 -26.39
CA ILE A 271 18.63 -5.79 -27.64
C ILE A 271 19.97 -6.45 -27.93
N TRP A 272 20.86 -6.51 -26.94
CA TRP A 272 22.17 -7.15 -27.10
C TRP A 272 22.05 -8.61 -27.54
N ARG A 273 21.12 -9.37 -26.96
CA ARG A 273 20.84 -10.76 -27.39
C ARG A 273 20.28 -10.87 -28.79
N ILE A 274 19.42 -9.94 -29.20
CA ILE A 274 18.90 -9.88 -30.57
C ILE A 274 20.04 -9.61 -31.57
N LEU A 275 20.93 -8.67 -31.26
CA LEU A 275 22.08 -8.33 -32.11
C LEU A 275 23.00 -9.55 -32.30
N ILE A 276 23.29 -10.27 -31.22
CA ILE A 276 24.05 -11.53 -31.27
C ILE A 276 23.34 -12.58 -32.12
N TYR A 277 22.02 -12.76 -31.92
CA TYR A 277 21.24 -13.76 -32.64
C TYR A 277 21.23 -13.52 -34.15
N PHE A 278 21.13 -12.27 -34.60
CA PHE A 278 21.16 -11.92 -36.02
C PHE A 278 22.58 -11.69 -36.58
N HIS A 279 23.62 -11.81 -35.75
CA HIS A 279 25.01 -11.52 -36.11
C HIS A 279 25.21 -10.11 -36.69
N VAL A 280 24.54 -9.11 -36.11
CA VAL A 280 24.63 -7.71 -36.51
C VAL A 280 25.18 -6.84 -35.37
N GLN A 281 25.82 -5.72 -35.72
CA GLN A 281 26.37 -4.79 -34.72
C GLN A 281 25.32 -3.81 -34.20
N ASP A 282 24.39 -3.39 -35.06
CA ASP A 282 23.38 -2.39 -34.75
C ASP A 282 21.99 -2.78 -35.24
N LEU A 283 20.96 -2.25 -34.59
CA LEU A 283 19.56 -2.45 -34.99
C LEU A 283 19.28 -1.88 -36.40
N GLY A 284 20.04 -0.86 -36.82
CA GLY A 284 19.90 -0.27 -38.16
C GLY A 284 20.13 -1.30 -39.27
N ASN A 285 21.02 -2.27 -39.05
CA ASN A 285 21.34 -3.33 -40.02
C ASN A 285 20.17 -4.30 -40.24
N ILE A 286 19.21 -4.36 -39.30
CA ILE A 286 17.97 -5.14 -39.41
C ILE A 286 16.75 -4.25 -39.72
N GLY A 287 16.98 -2.99 -40.12
CA GLY A 287 15.92 -2.06 -40.50
C GLY A 287 15.18 -1.41 -39.32
N ILE A 288 15.74 -1.49 -38.11
CA ILE A 288 15.14 -0.94 -36.88
C ILE A 288 15.98 0.25 -36.41
N GLN A 289 15.36 1.41 -36.29
CA GLN A 289 16.07 2.61 -35.85
C GLN A 289 16.03 2.78 -34.33
N ARG A 290 14.94 2.32 -33.69
CA ARG A 290 14.72 2.51 -32.25
C ARG A 290 14.19 1.23 -31.63
N ALA A 291 14.65 0.91 -30.42
CA ALA A 291 14.27 -0.30 -29.70
C ALA A 291 12.75 -0.40 -29.44
N ASP A 292 12.08 0.74 -29.26
CA ASP A 292 10.63 0.84 -29.05
C ASP A 292 9.80 0.54 -30.31
N GLN A 293 10.43 0.37 -31.49
CA GLN A 293 9.74 -0.14 -32.68
C GLN A 293 9.42 -1.64 -32.56
N ILE A 294 10.12 -2.37 -31.69
CA ILE A 294 9.83 -3.77 -31.38
C ILE A 294 8.76 -3.81 -30.28
N ALA A 295 7.57 -4.29 -30.60
CA ALA A 295 6.39 -4.19 -29.74
C ALA A 295 6.60 -4.81 -28.35
N CYS A 296 7.27 -5.96 -28.24
CA CYS A 296 7.55 -6.58 -26.94
C CYS A 296 8.56 -5.78 -26.10
N ILE A 297 9.50 -5.07 -26.73
CA ILE A 297 10.48 -4.22 -26.05
C ILE A 297 9.82 -2.93 -25.59
N ASP A 298 8.97 -2.32 -26.42
CA ASP A 298 8.15 -1.18 -26.03
C ASP A 298 7.25 -1.52 -24.82
N ASN A 299 6.63 -2.70 -24.83
CA ASN A 299 5.86 -3.18 -23.68
C ASN A 299 6.74 -3.40 -22.43
N LEU A 300 7.95 -3.96 -22.60
CA LEU A 300 8.92 -4.11 -21.52
C LEU A 300 9.31 -2.76 -20.91
N ILE A 301 9.68 -1.78 -21.75
CA ILE A 301 10.03 -0.41 -21.31
C ILE A 301 8.86 0.21 -20.55
N ARG A 302 7.63 0.12 -21.07
CA ARG A 302 6.44 0.64 -20.39
C ARG A 302 6.18 -0.04 -19.04
N THR A 303 6.36 -1.36 -18.98
CA THR A 303 6.19 -2.14 -17.74
C THR A 303 7.22 -1.73 -16.70
N GLN A 304 8.49 -1.62 -17.08
CA GLN A 304 9.56 -1.16 -16.21
C GLN A 304 9.34 0.27 -15.71
N ASN A 305 8.90 1.18 -16.58
CA ASN A 305 8.59 2.55 -16.19
C ASN A 305 7.43 2.62 -15.18
N LYS A 306 6.36 1.84 -15.41
CA LYS A 306 5.23 1.73 -14.46
C LYS A 306 5.68 1.21 -13.10
N ILE A 307 6.51 0.16 -13.08
CA ILE A 307 7.10 -0.36 -11.84
C ILE A 307 7.93 0.70 -11.15
N ASN A 308 8.81 1.39 -11.89
CA ASN A 308 9.66 2.43 -11.32
C ASN A 308 8.87 3.56 -10.67
N ILE A 309 7.77 4.00 -11.30
CA ILE A 309 6.86 5.00 -10.73
C ILE A 309 6.16 4.46 -9.49
N TYR A 310 5.68 3.21 -9.52
CA TYR A 310 5.06 2.60 -8.37
C TYR A 310 6.05 2.47 -7.20
N LEU A 311 7.30 2.09 -7.46
CA LEU A 311 8.34 2.00 -6.44
C LEU A 311 8.67 3.36 -5.82
N ASP A 312 8.67 4.44 -6.60
CA ASP A 312 8.84 5.79 -6.06
C ASP A 312 7.69 6.18 -5.14
N ALA A 313 6.45 5.86 -5.55
CA ALA A 313 5.30 6.05 -4.68
C ALA A 313 5.44 5.18 -3.42
N TYR A 314 5.68 3.88 -3.56
CA TYR A 314 5.85 2.93 -2.46
C TYR A 314 6.90 3.39 -1.45
N ALA A 315 8.04 3.91 -1.93
CA ALA A 315 9.09 4.46 -1.08
C ALA A 315 8.60 5.63 -0.20
N TYR A 316 7.66 6.42 -0.74
CA TYR A 316 7.10 7.60 -0.09
C TYR A 316 6.06 7.25 0.98
N TRP A 317 5.03 6.45 0.62
CA TRP A 317 3.90 6.17 1.50
C TRP A 317 4.11 4.97 2.44
N GLN A 318 4.89 3.96 2.04
CA GLN A 318 5.00 2.75 2.83
C GLN A 318 6.00 2.92 3.99
N THR A 319 5.48 2.77 5.21
CA THR A 319 6.29 2.87 6.44
C THR A 319 6.91 1.54 6.83
N ILE A 320 6.17 0.43 6.68
CA ILE A 320 6.62 -0.94 6.91
C ILE A 320 6.17 -1.74 5.70
N GLY A 321 7.06 -2.52 5.10
CA GLY A 321 6.71 -3.38 4.00
C GLY A 321 7.68 -4.53 3.84
N THR A 322 7.20 -5.62 3.27
CA THR A 322 8.02 -6.79 2.95
C THR A 322 8.19 -6.91 1.44
N LEU A 323 9.25 -7.59 1.00
CA LEU A 323 9.50 -7.82 -0.41
C LEU A 323 8.38 -8.66 -1.04
N ASN A 324 7.82 -9.61 -0.29
CA ASN A 324 6.71 -10.45 -0.72
C ASN A 324 5.41 -9.66 -0.94
N GLU A 325 5.03 -8.79 0.00
CA GLU A 325 3.87 -7.91 -0.19
C GLU A 325 4.06 -7.01 -1.43
N LEU A 326 5.28 -6.52 -1.63
CA LEU A 326 5.60 -5.71 -2.80
C LEU A 326 5.51 -6.51 -4.12
N GLU A 327 5.96 -7.76 -4.15
CA GLU A 327 5.78 -8.64 -5.32
C GLU A 327 4.30 -8.83 -5.65
N ASN A 328 3.47 -9.09 -4.64
CA ASN A 328 2.03 -9.26 -4.80
C ASN A 328 1.36 -7.96 -5.28
N ASP A 329 1.72 -6.83 -4.70
CA ASP A 329 1.20 -5.52 -5.10
C ASP A 329 1.56 -5.21 -6.57
N LEU A 330 2.81 -5.49 -6.96
CA LEU A 330 3.24 -5.33 -8.35
C LEU A 330 2.48 -6.27 -9.29
N ALA A 331 2.32 -7.54 -8.96
CA ALA A 331 1.54 -8.49 -9.77
C ALA A 331 0.11 -7.97 -9.98
N HIS A 332 -0.55 -7.50 -8.92
CA HIS A 332 -1.90 -6.97 -8.97
C HIS A 332 -2.06 -5.73 -9.84
N ILE A 333 -1.07 -4.81 -9.84
CA ILE A 333 -1.10 -3.60 -10.69
C ILE A 333 -1.14 -3.95 -12.18
N PHE A 334 -0.54 -5.07 -12.55
CA PHE A 334 -0.52 -5.57 -13.92
C PHE A 334 -1.57 -6.65 -14.20
N TYR A 335 -2.52 -6.85 -13.28
CA TYR A 335 -3.57 -7.87 -13.38
C TYR A 335 -3.02 -9.29 -13.56
N LYS A 336 -1.91 -9.58 -12.87
CA LYS A 336 -1.27 -10.90 -12.82
C LYS A 336 -1.50 -11.55 -11.46
N ASN A 337 -1.42 -12.88 -11.41
CA ASN A 337 -1.50 -13.58 -10.13
C ASN A 337 -0.15 -13.52 -9.43
N ASP A 338 0.92 -13.77 -10.17
CA ASP A 338 2.29 -13.80 -9.66
C ASP A 338 3.20 -12.80 -10.37
N TYR A 339 4.17 -12.27 -9.62
CA TYR A 339 5.17 -11.34 -10.16
C TYR A 339 6.02 -11.99 -11.27
N ASN A 340 6.24 -13.31 -11.22
CA ASN A 340 6.96 -14.05 -12.26
C ASN A 340 6.31 -13.95 -13.64
N GLU A 341 4.98 -13.77 -13.72
CA GLU A 341 4.27 -13.60 -14.99
C GLU A 341 4.63 -12.28 -15.72
N LEU A 342 5.32 -11.35 -15.05
CA LEU A 342 5.81 -10.12 -15.67
C LEU A 342 7.07 -10.33 -16.52
N LEU A 343 7.74 -11.49 -16.41
CA LEU A 343 8.95 -11.82 -17.15
C LEU A 343 10.06 -10.77 -17.02
N LEU A 344 10.20 -10.20 -15.82
CA LEU A 344 11.23 -9.20 -15.51
C LEU A 344 12.44 -9.78 -14.79
N GLY A 345 12.39 -11.07 -14.49
CA GLY A 345 13.37 -11.72 -13.61
C GLY A 345 13.11 -11.41 -12.13
N PRO A 346 13.98 -11.88 -11.23
CA PRO A 346 13.79 -11.77 -9.77
C PRO A 346 13.71 -10.32 -9.30
N ILE A 347 12.71 -9.99 -8.47
CA ILE A 347 12.47 -8.62 -8.00
C ILE A 347 13.68 -8.05 -7.26
N GLU A 348 14.40 -8.89 -6.51
CA GLU A 348 15.55 -8.51 -5.69
C GLU A 348 16.72 -8.00 -6.50
N LYS A 349 16.79 -8.31 -7.79
CA LYS A 349 17.81 -7.81 -8.71
C LYS A 349 17.48 -6.43 -9.26
N GLN A 350 16.25 -5.93 -9.08
CA GLN A 350 15.88 -4.59 -9.55
C GLN A 350 16.64 -3.51 -8.76
N PRO A 351 17.29 -2.53 -9.43
CA PRO A 351 18.14 -1.55 -8.76
C PRO A 351 17.43 -0.75 -7.65
N LYS A 352 16.18 -0.30 -7.89
CA LYS A 352 15.40 0.42 -6.89
C LYS A 352 15.05 -0.45 -5.69
N ILE A 353 14.78 -1.73 -5.90
CA ILE A 353 14.49 -2.69 -4.82
C ILE A 353 15.72 -2.92 -3.95
N VAL A 354 16.88 -3.10 -4.58
CA VAL A 354 18.17 -3.23 -3.90
C VAL A 354 18.42 -2.03 -2.99
N GLU A 355 18.07 -0.82 -3.42
CA GLU A 355 18.17 0.38 -2.59
C GLU A 355 17.10 0.42 -1.49
N LEU A 356 15.83 0.18 -1.83
CA LEU A 356 14.69 0.29 -0.92
C LEU A 356 14.76 -0.68 0.26
N PHE A 357 15.29 -1.87 0.04
CA PHE A 357 15.42 -2.97 1.02
C PHE A 357 16.86 -3.19 1.48
N ARG A 358 17.82 -2.36 1.03
CA ARG A 358 19.26 -2.43 1.39
C ARG A 358 19.90 -3.79 1.07
N LEU A 359 19.58 -4.37 -0.09
CA LEU A 359 20.04 -5.71 -0.49
C LEU A 359 21.45 -5.74 -1.11
N ARG A 360 22.19 -4.62 -1.12
CA ARG A 360 23.49 -4.50 -1.83
C ARG A 360 24.52 -5.57 -1.44
N ASN A 361 24.41 -6.10 -0.22
CA ASN A 361 25.36 -7.08 0.33
C ASN A 361 24.91 -8.53 0.16
N ILE A 362 23.81 -8.77 -0.57
CA ILE A 362 23.23 -10.10 -0.79
C ILE A 362 23.38 -10.42 -2.28
N GLN A 363 24.54 -10.92 -2.66
CA GLN A 363 24.71 -11.49 -3.99
C GLN A 363 24.32 -12.97 -3.93
N ASN A 364 23.18 -13.32 -4.53
CA ASN A 364 22.66 -14.68 -4.69
C ASN A 364 22.27 -15.43 -3.40
N GLU A 365 22.16 -14.75 -2.24
CA GLU A 365 21.64 -15.41 -1.04
C GLU A 365 20.10 -15.41 -1.04
N TYR A 366 19.53 -16.43 -0.42
CA TYR A 366 18.08 -16.58 -0.27
C TYR A 366 17.49 -15.44 0.57
N ILE A 367 16.48 -14.77 0.01
CA ILE A 367 15.67 -13.77 0.73
C ILE A 367 14.40 -14.46 1.22
N LYS A 368 14.08 -14.28 2.49
CA LYS A 368 12.86 -14.85 3.06
C LYS A 368 11.64 -14.06 2.60
N LYS A 369 10.81 -14.70 1.79
CA LYS A 369 9.56 -14.13 1.25
C LYS A 369 8.33 -14.45 2.10
N ASP A 370 8.46 -15.28 3.13
CA ASP A 370 7.30 -15.75 3.91
C ASP A 370 6.80 -14.71 4.94
N LEU A 371 7.58 -13.65 5.19
CA LEU A 371 7.25 -12.62 6.16
C LEU A 371 6.24 -11.62 5.59
N LYS A 372 5.27 -11.22 6.42
CA LYS A 372 4.30 -10.15 6.13
C LYS A 372 4.48 -8.97 7.08
N SER A 373 3.94 -7.81 6.72
CA SER A 373 3.94 -6.62 7.58
C SER A 373 3.22 -6.85 8.92
N SER A 374 2.20 -7.70 8.94
CA SER A 374 1.54 -8.14 10.18
C SER A 374 2.49 -8.87 11.12
N ASP A 375 3.39 -9.70 10.57
CA ASP A 375 4.36 -10.44 11.37
C ASP A 375 5.41 -9.50 11.96
N ILE A 376 5.85 -8.49 11.18
CA ILE A 376 6.76 -7.46 11.65
C ILE A 376 6.16 -6.70 12.84
N LEU A 377 4.89 -6.30 12.76
CA LEU A 377 4.21 -5.62 13.86
C LEU A 377 4.11 -6.51 15.11
N LYS A 378 3.85 -7.81 14.93
CA LYS A 378 3.85 -8.79 16.03
C LYS A 378 5.23 -8.93 16.67
N TYR A 379 6.29 -9.02 15.87
CA TYR A 379 7.65 -9.06 16.39
C TYR A 379 8.04 -7.75 17.09
N LEU A 380 7.54 -6.60 16.61
CA LEU A 380 7.78 -5.31 17.25
C LEU A 380 7.13 -5.25 18.64
N ASP A 381 5.90 -5.73 18.77
CA ASP A 381 5.19 -5.85 20.05
C ASP A 381 5.96 -6.74 21.04
N GLN A 382 6.45 -7.90 20.57
CA GLN A 382 7.27 -8.81 21.36
C GLN A 382 8.61 -8.18 21.77
N TYR A 383 9.29 -7.50 20.83
CA TYR A 383 10.56 -6.82 21.08
C TYR A 383 10.40 -5.72 22.14
N MET A 384 9.39 -4.87 21.99
CA MET A 384 9.10 -3.80 22.97
C MET A 384 8.78 -4.36 24.35
N THR A 385 8.12 -5.53 24.42
CA THR A 385 7.78 -6.21 25.68
C THR A 385 9.03 -6.77 26.35
N LYS A 386 9.87 -7.47 25.58
CA LYS A 386 11.08 -8.09 26.09
C LYS A 386 12.12 -7.08 26.56
N GLU A 387 12.37 -6.05 25.76
CA GLU A 387 13.36 -5.02 26.05
C GLU A 387 12.79 -3.88 26.93
N SER A 388 11.53 -4.02 27.40
CA SER A 388 10.83 -3.02 28.22
C SER A 388 10.76 -1.60 27.63
N VAL A 389 10.93 -1.46 26.31
CA VAL A 389 10.99 -0.18 25.58
C VAL A 389 9.61 0.48 25.47
N TRP A 390 8.54 -0.18 25.92
CA TRP A 390 7.22 0.42 26.03
C TRP A 390 7.21 1.71 26.85
N LYS A 391 7.99 1.74 27.94
CA LYS A 391 8.00 2.80 28.95
C LYS A 391 9.01 3.89 28.66
N THR A 392 10.02 3.60 27.86
CA THR A 392 11.10 4.53 27.56
C THR A 392 10.73 5.41 26.36
N GLU A 393 11.03 6.71 26.41
CA GLU A 393 10.89 7.61 25.26
C GLU A 393 11.96 7.34 24.18
N ASN A 394 12.98 6.53 24.51
CA ASN A 394 14.06 6.18 23.61
C ASN A 394 13.55 5.59 22.28
N GLU A 395 14.21 6.02 21.21
CA GLU A 395 13.94 5.56 19.87
C GLU A 395 14.32 4.08 19.73
N ILE A 396 13.45 3.32 19.06
CA ILE A 396 13.73 1.91 18.77
C ILE A 396 14.79 1.87 17.67
N ASN A 397 15.97 1.36 18.01
CA ASN A 397 17.01 1.10 17.01
C ASN A 397 16.53 -0.01 16.05
N ILE A 398 16.29 0.38 14.80
CA ILE A 398 15.75 -0.49 13.73
C ILE A 398 16.68 -1.68 13.47
N GLU A 399 18.00 -1.48 13.54
CA GLU A 399 18.98 -2.54 13.28
C GLU A 399 18.94 -3.61 14.37
N ASN A 400 18.86 -3.21 15.65
CA ASN A 400 18.71 -4.14 16.77
C ASN A 400 17.38 -4.89 16.71
N PHE A 401 16.31 -4.19 16.30
CA PHE A 401 15.02 -4.83 16.05
C PHE A 401 15.10 -5.86 14.90
N PHE A 402 15.78 -5.56 13.80
CA PHE A 402 15.98 -6.52 12.71
C PHE A 402 16.85 -7.71 13.14
N LYS A 403 17.87 -7.49 13.98
CA LYS A 403 18.65 -8.60 14.60
C LYS A 403 17.75 -9.48 15.48
N PHE A 404 16.80 -8.88 16.20
CA PHE A 404 15.82 -9.64 16.97
C PHE A 404 14.93 -10.50 16.06
N ILE A 405 14.39 -9.95 14.96
CA ILE A 405 13.60 -10.73 13.99
C ILE A 405 14.46 -11.85 13.38
N ALA A 406 15.68 -11.53 12.93
CA ALA A 406 16.60 -12.50 12.35
C ALA A 406 16.84 -13.68 13.31
N LYS A 407 16.97 -13.41 14.62
CA LYS A 407 17.08 -14.46 15.64
C LYS A 407 15.81 -15.31 15.78
N GLN A 408 14.62 -14.71 15.74
CA GLN A 408 13.35 -15.45 15.81
C GLN A 408 13.14 -16.35 14.59
N VAL A 409 13.57 -15.86 13.43
CA VAL A 409 13.35 -16.51 12.13
C VAL A 409 14.56 -17.37 11.69
N GLN A 410 15.60 -17.44 12.53
CA GLN A 410 16.82 -18.23 12.31
C GLN A 410 17.60 -17.84 11.04
N ILE A 411 17.66 -16.55 10.75
CA ILE A 411 18.43 -15.99 9.63
C ILE A 411 19.74 -15.38 10.15
N LYS A 412 20.85 -15.61 9.44
CA LYS A 412 22.16 -15.08 9.81
C LYS A 412 22.31 -13.59 9.48
N ASN A 413 21.82 -13.18 8.31
CA ASN A 413 21.99 -11.83 7.79
C ASN A 413 20.66 -11.06 7.83
N ILE A 414 20.64 -9.89 8.46
CA ILE A 414 19.43 -9.05 8.55
C ILE A 414 18.88 -8.63 7.19
N TYR A 415 19.72 -8.51 6.17
CA TYR A 415 19.29 -8.10 4.84
C TYR A 415 18.46 -9.20 4.14
N GLN A 416 18.64 -10.47 4.54
CA GLN A 416 17.88 -11.61 3.97
C GLN A 416 16.42 -11.61 4.45
N LEU A 417 16.07 -10.77 5.41
CA LEU A 417 14.69 -10.62 5.87
C LEU A 417 13.77 -10.01 4.80
N GLY A 418 14.31 -9.26 3.84
CA GLY A 418 13.48 -8.60 2.82
C GLY A 418 12.51 -7.58 3.41
N ILE A 419 12.88 -6.91 4.50
CA ILE A 419 12.03 -5.95 5.22
C ILE A 419 12.48 -4.52 4.95
N ARG A 420 11.51 -3.64 4.68
CA ARG A 420 11.65 -2.20 4.70
C ARG A 420 10.92 -1.63 5.91
N MET A 421 11.61 -0.83 6.72
CA MET A 421 11.01 -0.05 7.80
C MET A 421 11.57 1.37 7.79
N LYS A 422 10.72 2.35 7.53
CA LYS A 422 11.07 3.77 7.50
C LYS A 422 11.13 4.37 8.90
N SER A 423 10.20 3.99 9.78
CA SER A 423 10.13 4.50 11.15
C SER A 423 9.54 3.47 12.10
N ALA A 424 10.34 3.05 13.10
CA ALA A 424 9.85 2.23 14.21
C ALA A 424 8.95 3.03 15.18
N TYR A 425 9.13 4.35 15.24
CA TYR A 425 8.32 5.24 16.08
C TYR A 425 6.85 5.25 15.64
N LEU A 426 6.59 5.42 14.34
CA LEU A 426 5.22 5.38 13.79
C LEU A 426 4.55 4.03 14.06
N ALA A 427 5.29 2.95 13.85
CA ALA A 427 4.82 1.58 14.12
C ALA A 427 4.45 1.38 15.60
N ARG A 428 5.33 1.80 16.52
CA ARG A 428 5.09 1.78 17.97
C ARG A 428 3.84 2.54 18.35
N ASN A 429 3.67 3.76 17.84
CA ASN A 429 2.51 4.59 18.15
C ASN A 429 1.21 4.00 17.61
N CYS A 430 1.26 3.39 16.42
CA CYS A 430 0.14 2.65 15.86
C CYS A 430 -0.28 1.50 16.80
N ILE A 431 0.67 0.67 17.23
CA ILE A 431 0.37 -0.44 18.16
C ILE A 431 -0.19 0.08 19.48
N LYS A 432 0.40 1.12 20.08
CA LYS A 432 -0.12 1.75 21.32
C LYS A 432 -1.57 2.21 21.14
N SER A 433 -1.87 2.89 20.04
CA SER A 433 -3.21 3.38 19.72
C SER A 433 -4.21 2.23 19.53
N MET A 434 -3.81 1.18 18.79
CA MET A 434 -4.61 -0.01 18.57
C MET A 434 -4.94 -0.72 19.89
N GLN A 435 -3.94 -0.91 20.77
CA GLN A 435 -4.15 -1.53 22.08
C GLN A 435 -5.05 -0.68 22.99
N ALA A 436 -4.88 0.66 22.99
CA ALA A 436 -5.73 1.56 23.76
C ALA A 436 -7.19 1.50 23.28
N ASN A 437 -7.41 1.49 21.96
CA ASN A 437 -8.75 1.36 21.38
C ASN A 437 -9.36 -0.02 21.68
N GLN A 438 -8.59 -1.09 21.56
CA GLN A 438 -9.05 -2.44 21.90
C GLN A 438 -9.51 -2.52 23.36
N ARG A 439 -8.77 -1.94 24.31
CA ARG A 439 -9.18 -1.89 25.73
C ARG A 439 -10.50 -1.14 25.93
N LYS A 440 -10.66 0.02 25.28
CA LYS A 440 -11.92 0.79 25.33
C LYS A 440 -13.10 -0.02 24.79
N THR A 441 -12.93 -0.66 23.63
CA THR A 441 -13.97 -1.49 23.02
C THR A 441 -14.32 -2.70 23.89
N MET A 442 -13.33 -3.37 24.48
CA MET A 442 -13.53 -4.48 25.42
C MET A 442 -14.28 -4.03 26.68
N GLU A 443 -13.96 -2.85 27.22
CA GLU A 443 -14.68 -2.30 28.37
C GLU A 443 -16.16 -2.00 28.04
N ILE A 444 -16.43 -1.43 26.87
CA ILE A 444 -17.80 -1.20 26.37
C ILE A 444 -18.53 -2.53 26.21
N ALA A 445 -17.93 -3.51 25.54
CA ALA A 445 -18.50 -4.84 25.35
C ALA A 445 -18.81 -5.52 26.70
N ARG A 446 -17.92 -5.36 27.70
CA ARG A 446 -18.12 -5.86 29.05
C ARG A 446 -19.34 -5.20 29.71
N LYS A 447 -19.48 -3.88 29.63
CA LYS A 447 -20.63 -3.13 30.18
C LYS A 447 -21.95 -3.52 29.51
N VAL A 448 -21.97 -3.66 28.18
CA VAL A 448 -23.15 -4.11 27.43
C VAL A 448 -23.54 -5.54 27.79
N SER A 449 -22.55 -6.43 27.94
CA SER A 449 -22.81 -7.83 28.35
C SER A 449 -23.43 -7.90 29.75
N TYR A 450 -22.97 -7.07 30.68
CA TYR A 450 -23.59 -6.97 32.00
C TYR A 450 -25.03 -6.46 31.92
N LEU A 451 -25.29 -5.39 31.16
CA LEU A 451 -26.66 -4.85 31.00
C LEU A 451 -27.61 -5.89 30.39
N ASN A 452 -27.18 -6.61 29.35
CA ASN A 452 -28.01 -7.67 28.74
C ASN A 452 -28.27 -8.84 29.70
N PHE A 453 -27.34 -9.16 30.60
CA PHE A 453 -27.56 -10.19 31.62
C PHE A 453 -28.65 -9.78 32.64
N TYR A 454 -28.76 -8.49 32.96
CA TYR A 454 -29.77 -7.97 33.89
C TYR A 454 -31.14 -7.74 33.25
N TYR A 455 -31.24 -7.54 31.94
CA TYR A 455 -32.51 -7.33 31.24
C TYR A 455 -33.18 -8.62 30.71
N VAL A 456 -32.50 -9.78 30.80
CA VAL A 456 -33.03 -11.09 30.37
C VAL A 456 -33.52 -11.94 31.57
N LYS A 457 -33.30 -11.49 32.81
CA LYS A 457 -34.00 -11.99 34.01
C LYS A 457 -35.20 -11.12 34.31
#